data_AF-A0A7X7EQ98-F1
#
_entry.id   AF-A0A7X7EQ98-F1
#
_cell.length_a   1.000
_cell.length_b   1.000
_cell.length_c   1.000
_cell.angle_alpha   90.00
_cell.angle_beta   90.00
_cell.angle_gamma   90.00
#
_symmetry.space_group_name_H-M   'P 1'
#
loop_
_entity.id
_entity.type
_entity.pdbx_description
1 polymer ?
#
loop_
_entity_poly.entity_id
_entity_poly.type
_entity_poly.pdbx_seq_one_letter_code
_entity_poly.pdbx_strand_id
1 'polypeptide(L)'
;MSVLTPKQKFIMALEGKQPPGLVPHFELRMFLTMEAFGKVHPEHRNYFQWEQMQEKERQLHRLEMARINIDTARRFDHSAIFLTTGIWQPQEVRKLGN
;
A
#
# COMPACT_ATOMS: atom_id res chain seq x y z
N MET A 1 26.20 15.00 -6.04
CA MET A 1 25.74 14.11 -4.94
C MET A 1 24.59 13.28 -5.47
N SER A 2 24.62 11.95 -5.38
CA SER A 2 23.50 11.12 -5.81
C SER A 2 22.29 11.38 -4.91
N VAL A 3 21.16 11.74 -5.50
CA VAL A 3 19.91 11.94 -4.75
C VAL A 3 19.47 10.61 -4.15
N LEU A 4 19.30 10.54 -2.83
CA LEU A 4 18.79 9.34 -2.15
C LEU A 4 17.35 9.06 -2.59
N THR A 5 17.07 7.79 -2.90
CA THR A 5 15.72 7.30 -3.19
C THR A 5 14.80 7.39 -1.97
N PRO A 6 13.47 7.39 -2.13
CA PRO A 6 12.53 7.38 -1.00
C PRO A 6 12.80 6.22 -0.04
N LYS A 7 13.06 5.01 -0.57
CA LYS A 7 13.44 3.82 0.21
C LYS A 7 14.69 4.07 1.07
N GLN A 8 15.74 4.65 0.49
CA GLN A 8 16.98 4.92 1.23
C GLN A 8 16.77 5.96 2.33
N LYS A 9 16.01 7.03 2.06
CA LYS A 9 15.65 8.02 3.08
C LYS A 9 14.85 7.41 4.22
N PHE A 10 13.87 6.57 3.89
CA PHE A 10 13.02 5.89 4.86
C PHE A 10 13.83 4.94 5.77
N ILE A 11 14.71 4.11 5.20
CA ILE A 11 15.62 3.25 5.99
C ILE A 11 16.54 4.10 6.87
N MET A 12 17.13 5.16 6.32
CA MET A 12 18.00 6.06 7.09
C MET A 12 17.27 6.68 8.30
N ALA A 13 16.02 7.10 8.12
CA ALA A 13 15.20 7.60 9.23
C ALA A 13 14.90 6.52 10.29
N LEU A 14 14.57 5.30 9.87
CA LEU A 14 14.31 4.17 10.78
C LEU A 14 15.56 3.76 11.58
N GLU A 15 16.75 3.98 11.03
CA GLU A 15 18.04 3.78 11.72
C GLU A 15 18.40 4.94 12.67
N GLY A 16 17.53 5.94 12.84
CA GLY A 16 17.77 7.10 13.70
C GLY A 16 18.75 8.13 13.13
N LYS A 17 19.07 8.05 11.83
CA LYS A 17 19.92 9.03 11.13
C LYS A 17 19.06 10.14 10.51
N GLN A 18 19.70 11.21 10.03
CA GLN A 18 19.02 12.38 9.48
C GLN A 18 19.01 12.37 7.93
N PRO A 19 17.95 11.86 7.27
CA PRO A 19 17.85 11.95 5.82
C PRO A 19 17.72 13.41 5.35
N PRO A 20 18.24 13.77 4.16
CA PRO A 20 18.17 15.12 3.64
C PRO A 20 16.77 15.48 3.12
N GLY A 21 16.36 16.72 3.34
CA GLY A 21 15.07 17.26 2.90
C GLY A 21 13.94 16.97 3.89
N LEU A 22 12.75 16.71 3.37
CA LEU A 22 11.57 16.37 4.18
C LEU A 22 11.77 15.02 4.89
N VAL A 23 11.22 14.93 6.10
CA VAL A 23 11.15 13.68 6.85
C VAL A 23 10.31 12.68 6.04
N PRO A 24 10.82 11.47 5.74
CA PRO A 24 10.08 10.51 4.95
C PRO A 24 8.84 10.06 5.71
N HIS A 25 7.69 10.07 5.06
CA HIS A 25 6.41 9.73 5.65
C HIS A 25 5.62 8.74 4.80
N PHE A 26 4.62 8.12 5.41
CA PHE A 26 3.69 7.19 4.77
C PHE A 26 2.44 7.09 5.65
N GLU A 27 1.35 6.55 5.12
CA GLU A 27 0.16 6.28 5.93
C GLU A 27 0.20 4.86 6.52
N LEU A 28 -0.36 4.73 7.73
CA LEU A 28 -0.73 3.44 8.29
C LEU A 28 -2.23 3.15 8.11
N ARG A 29 -3.09 4.16 8.36
CA ARG A 29 -4.55 4.00 8.47
C ARG A 29 -5.32 5.27 8.07
N MET A 30 -4.88 5.95 7.02
CA MET A 30 -5.51 7.19 6.55
C MET A 30 -6.46 6.85 5.38
N PHE A 31 -7.73 6.58 5.67
CA PHE A 31 -8.67 5.99 4.71
C PHE A 31 -9.21 6.93 3.60
N LEU A 32 -8.35 7.78 3.03
CA LEU A 32 -8.73 8.80 2.06
C LEU A 32 -9.02 8.25 0.65
N THR A 33 -8.95 6.94 0.43
CA THR A 33 -9.20 6.33 -0.88
C THR A 33 -10.55 6.69 -1.51
N MET A 34 -11.58 6.93 -0.69
CA MET A 34 -12.89 7.34 -1.19
C MET A 34 -12.90 8.80 -1.63
N GLU A 35 -12.25 9.68 -0.89
CA GLU A 35 -12.11 11.11 -1.23
C GLU A 35 -11.17 11.30 -2.42
N ALA A 36 -10.02 10.63 -2.42
CA ALA A 36 -8.97 10.80 -3.42
C ALA A 36 -9.27 10.09 -4.75
N PHE A 37 -9.97 8.94 -4.71
CA PHE A 37 -10.13 8.06 -5.88
C PHE A 37 -11.58 7.62 -6.13
N GLY A 38 -12.54 7.97 -5.28
CA GLY A 38 -13.92 7.47 -5.39
C GLY A 38 -14.05 5.98 -5.14
N LYS A 39 -13.12 5.36 -4.40
CA LYS A 39 -13.06 3.92 -4.17
C LYS A 39 -13.13 3.56 -2.69
N VAL A 40 -13.83 2.48 -2.37
CA VAL A 40 -13.84 1.92 -1.01
C VAL A 40 -12.45 1.34 -0.71
N HIS A 41 -11.90 1.70 0.45
CA HIS A 41 -10.62 1.19 0.94
C HIS A 41 -10.63 -0.36 1.03
N PRO A 42 -9.54 -1.07 0.67
CA PRO A 42 -9.48 -2.53 0.74
C PRO A 42 -9.91 -3.13 2.08
N GLU A 43 -9.48 -2.54 3.21
CA GLU A 43 -9.86 -3.01 4.56
C GLU A 43 -11.36 -2.86 4.89
N HIS A 44 -12.09 -2.03 4.14
CA HIS A 44 -13.52 -1.79 4.37
C HIS A 44 -14.43 -2.57 3.42
N ARG A 45 -13.87 -3.41 2.56
CA ARG A 45 -14.64 -4.26 1.65
C ARG A 45 -14.97 -5.58 2.32
N ASN A 46 -16.07 -6.19 1.91
CA ASN A 46 -16.49 -7.50 2.40
C ASN A 46 -15.98 -8.60 1.46
N TYR A 47 -15.08 -9.45 1.97
CA TYR A 47 -14.51 -10.60 1.26
C TYR A 47 -14.99 -11.95 1.83
N PHE A 48 -16.16 -12.01 2.47
CA PHE A 48 -16.67 -13.24 3.09
C PHE A 48 -16.72 -14.46 2.15
N GLN A 49 -16.87 -14.24 0.84
CA GLN A 49 -16.92 -15.29 -0.18
C GLN A 49 -15.58 -15.49 -0.92
N TRP A 50 -14.47 -14.99 -0.39
CA TRP A 50 -13.16 -15.04 -1.07
C TRP A 50 -12.73 -16.44 -1.53
N GLU A 51 -12.97 -17.45 -0.70
CA GLU A 51 -12.65 -18.86 -1.01
C GLU A 51 -13.58 -19.47 -2.07
N GLN A 52 -14.75 -18.87 -2.31
CA GLN A 52 -15.70 -19.30 -3.34
C GLN A 52 -15.39 -18.71 -4.72
N MET A 53 -14.56 -17.67 -4.76
CA MET A 53 -14.13 -17.05 -6.01
C MET A 53 -13.16 -17.95 -6.79
N GLN A 54 -13.16 -17.82 -8.11
CA GLN A 54 -12.13 -18.39 -8.96
C GLN A 54 -10.83 -17.58 -8.82
N GLU A 55 -9.69 -18.19 -9.16
CA GLU A 55 -8.40 -17.50 -9.03
C GLU A 55 -8.32 -16.23 -9.89
N LYS A 56 -8.95 -16.22 -11.07
CA LYS A 56 -9.05 -15.03 -11.93
C LYS A 56 -9.79 -13.86 -11.25
N GLU A 57 -10.81 -14.16 -10.45
CA GLU A 57 -11.62 -13.15 -9.74
C GLU A 57 -10.81 -12.58 -8.57
N ARG A 58 -10.17 -13.47 -7.79
CA ARG A 58 -9.21 -13.05 -6.75
C ARG A 58 -8.06 -12.21 -7.32
N GLN A 59 -7.57 -12.55 -8.51
CA GLN A 59 -6.53 -11.79 -9.18
C GLN A 59 -6.98 -10.36 -9.52
N LEU A 60 -8.22 -10.18 -10.01
CA LEU A 60 -8.77 -8.85 -10.26
C LEU A 60 -8.83 -8.01 -8.97
N HIS A 61 -9.29 -8.59 -7.87
CA HIS A 61 -9.27 -7.92 -6.57
C HIS A 61 -7.86 -7.56 -6.12
N ARG A 62 -6.89 -8.47 -6.24
CA ARG A 62 -5.50 -8.20 -5.86
C ARG A 62 -4.88 -7.07 -6.70
N LEU A 63 -5.05 -7.10 -8.02
CA LEU A 63 -4.56 -6.04 -8.90
C LEU A 63 -5.17 -4.69 -8.54
N GLU A 64 -6.45 -4.67 -8.19
CA GLU A 64 -7.13 -3.45 -7.76
C GLU A 64 -6.60 -2.93 -6.42
N MET A 65 -6.39 -3.79 -5.42
CA MET A 65 -5.77 -3.43 -4.14
C MET A 65 -4.35 -2.89 -4.34
N ALA A 66 -3.52 -3.58 -5.14
CA ALA A 66 -2.16 -3.15 -5.45
C ALA A 66 -2.17 -1.77 -6.12
N ARG A 67 -3.11 -1.54 -7.03
CA ARG A 67 -3.29 -0.25 -7.70
C ARG A 67 -3.64 0.85 -6.70
N ILE A 68 -4.57 0.62 -5.77
CA ILE A 68 -4.90 1.57 -4.71
C ILE A 68 -3.67 1.91 -3.87
N ASN A 69 -2.93 0.90 -3.39
CA ASN A 69 -1.74 1.12 -2.55
C ASN A 69 -0.68 1.98 -3.28
N ILE A 70 -0.46 1.73 -4.57
CA ILE A 70 0.47 2.51 -5.41
C ILE A 70 -0.05 3.93 -5.64
N ASP A 71 -1.33 4.08 -5.98
CA ASP A 71 -1.94 5.38 -6.27
C ASP A 71 -1.99 6.26 -5.01
N THR A 72 -2.26 5.69 -3.83
CA THR A 72 -2.15 6.37 -2.53
C THR A 72 -0.74 6.90 -2.31
N ALA A 73 0.28 6.05 -2.43
CA ALA A 73 1.66 6.47 -2.22
C ALA A 73 2.10 7.56 -3.18
N ARG A 74 1.64 7.52 -4.44
CA ARG A 74 1.90 8.59 -5.42
C ARG A 74 1.16 9.88 -5.10
N ARG A 75 -0.12 9.80 -4.74
CA ARG A 75 -0.98 10.96 -4.49
C ARG A 75 -0.50 11.81 -3.32
N PHE A 76 0.05 11.15 -2.30
CA PHE A 76 0.46 11.75 -1.04
C PHE A 76 1.98 11.73 -0.82
N ASP A 77 2.78 11.49 -1.87
CA ASP A 77 4.25 11.49 -1.83
C ASP A 77 4.86 10.61 -0.71
N HIS A 78 4.28 9.42 -0.52
CA HIS A 78 4.76 8.50 0.50
C HIS A 78 6.12 7.91 0.14
N SER A 79 6.99 7.82 1.15
CA SER A 79 8.30 7.18 1.06
C SER A 79 8.27 5.65 1.18
N ALA A 80 7.12 5.10 1.61
CA ALA A 80 6.87 3.68 1.74
C ALA A 80 5.40 3.36 1.44
N ILE A 81 5.12 2.10 1.08
CA ILE A 81 3.76 1.58 0.92
C ILE A 81 3.49 0.65 2.10
N PHE A 82 2.46 0.97 2.88
CA PHE A 82 1.88 0.03 3.83
C PHE A 82 0.85 -0.84 3.09
N LEU A 83 1.12 -2.14 2.97
CA LEU A 83 0.29 -3.04 2.17
C LEU A 83 -1.07 -3.28 2.84
N THR A 84 -2.13 -2.72 2.25
CA THR A 84 -3.52 -2.91 2.69
C THR A 84 -4.26 -3.85 1.74
N THR A 85 -4.94 -4.86 2.29
CA THR A 85 -5.54 -5.95 1.49
C THR A 85 -7.00 -6.24 1.87
N GLY A 86 -7.40 -6.02 3.14
CA GLY A 86 -8.69 -6.50 3.66
C GLY A 86 -8.80 -8.02 3.79
N ILE A 87 -7.74 -8.75 3.43
CA ILE A 87 -7.64 -10.21 3.45
C ILE A 87 -6.28 -10.58 4.07
N TRP A 88 -6.31 -10.98 5.34
CA TRP A 88 -5.10 -11.18 6.15
C TRP A 88 -4.55 -12.62 6.12
N GLN A 89 -4.80 -13.34 5.03
CA GLN A 89 -4.23 -14.66 4.82
C GLN A 89 -2.78 -14.52 4.31
N PRO A 90 -1.78 -15.19 4.92
CA PRO A 90 -0.37 -15.01 4.55
C PRO A 90 -0.06 -15.21 3.06
N GLN A 91 -0.73 -16.17 2.40
CA GLN A 91 -0.56 -16.44 0.98
C GLN A 91 -1.06 -15.30 0.09
N GLU A 92 -2.14 -14.62 0.48
CA GLU A 92 -2.72 -13.52 -0.31
C GLU A 92 -1.91 -12.24 -0.16
N VAL A 93 -1.41 -11.96 1.06
CA VAL A 93 -0.49 -10.84 1.30
C VAL A 93 0.80 -11.00 0.48
N ARG A 94 1.35 -12.22 0.39
CA ARG A 94 2.54 -12.49 -0.44
C ARG A 94 2.29 -12.29 -1.93
N LYS A 95 1.13 -12.69 -2.45
CA LYS A 95 0.77 -12.48 -3.87
C LYS A 95 0.59 -11.02 -4.24
N LEU A 96 0.30 -10.15 -3.27
CA LEU A 96 0.17 -8.70 -3.47
C LEU A 96 1.50 -7.95 -3.44
N GLY A 97 2.49 -8.47 -2.72
CA GLY A 97 3.80 -7.84 -2.56
C GLY A 97 4.84 -8.21 -3.64
N ASN A 98 4.55 -9.20 -4.49
CA ASN A 98 5.42 -9.66 -5.59
C ASN A 98 4.89 -9.17 -6.93
#